data_AF-A0A4Q5UX54-F1
#
_entry.id   AF-A0A4Q5UX54-F1
#
_cell.length_a   1.000
_cell.length_b   1.000
_cell.length_c   1.000
_cell.angle_alpha   90.00
_cell.angle_beta   90.00
_cell.angle_gamma   90.00
#
_symmetry.space_group_name_H-M   'P 1'
#
loop_
_entity.id
_entity.type
_entity.pdbx_description
1 polymer ?
#
loop_
_entity_poly.entity_id
_entity_poly.type
_entity_poly.pdbx_seq_one_letter_code
_entity_poly.pdbx_strand_id
1 'polypeptide(L)'
;MKKNHLLAIAFSFAIVGFTACSKDDNDSPGTTNLRVNMTDGPIDELDSVYIDVREVRVKMGSDTMNIADSSWYNLTTTAGIYDLLSYQNGVDTLIGTGPVPTGYVKEIRLILGNNNSVVDSFGVAHPLTIPSGSESGLKIKVNKRLNASLDSLLIDFDAALSIRNEGASGYKLRPVIKLK
;
A
#
# COMPACT_ATOMS: atom_id res chain seq x y z
N MET A 1 -36.02 -84.76 24.00
CA MET A 1 -37.35 -84.53 23.37
C MET A 1 -37.53 -83.03 23.19
N LYS A 2 -37.98 -82.64 21.98
CA LYS A 2 -38.53 -81.35 21.56
C LYS A 2 -37.54 -80.19 21.33
N LYS A 3 -37.33 -79.94 20.04
CA LYS A 3 -36.86 -78.70 19.40
C LYS A 3 -37.70 -77.50 19.85
N ASN A 4 -37.15 -76.29 19.73
CA ASN A 4 -37.83 -75.13 19.14
C ASN A 4 -36.79 -74.08 18.71
N HIS A 5 -36.77 -73.79 17.40
CA HIS A 5 -36.07 -72.65 16.82
C HIS A 5 -36.94 -71.41 16.97
N LEU A 6 -36.34 -70.27 17.35
CA LEU A 6 -36.87 -68.97 16.99
C LEU A 6 -35.73 -68.00 16.74
N LEU A 7 -35.62 -67.65 15.46
CA LEU A 7 -34.77 -66.61 14.90
C LEU A 7 -35.39 -65.26 15.27
N ALA A 8 -34.63 -64.37 15.89
CA ALA A 8 -35.00 -62.95 16.00
C ALA A 8 -33.80 -62.12 15.55
N ILE A 9 -33.88 -61.69 14.28
CA ILE A 9 -33.01 -60.68 13.68
C ILE A 9 -33.39 -59.35 14.32
N ALA A 10 -32.54 -58.82 15.21
CA ALA A 10 -32.69 -57.47 15.73
C ALA A 10 -31.98 -56.50 14.79
N PHE A 11 -32.78 -55.61 14.23
CA PHE A 11 -32.47 -54.61 13.22
C PHE A 11 -31.50 -53.54 13.76
N SER A 12 -30.52 -53.21 12.92
CA SER A 12 -29.52 -52.16 13.10
C SER A 12 -30.15 -50.79 13.40
N PHE A 13 -29.60 -50.06 14.37
CA PHE A 13 -29.63 -48.60 14.38
C PHE A 13 -28.32 -48.06 14.96
N ALA A 14 -27.27 -48.08 14.13
CA ALA A 14 -26.05 -47.34 14.42
C ALA A 14 -26.35 -45.84 14.27
N ILE A 15 -26.48 -45.15 15.38
CA ILE A 15 -26.57 -43.68 15.44
C ILE A 15 -25.18 -43.15 15.04
N VAL A 16 -25.04 -42.79 13.77
CA VAL A 16 -23.91 -41.99 13.29
C VAL A 16 -24.14 -40.58 13.84
N GLY A 17 -23.42 -40.25 14.92
CA GLY A 17 -23.33 -38.88 15.41
C GLY A 17 -22.63 -38.02 14.36
N PHE A 18 -23.40 -37.28 13.58
CA PHE A 18 -22.85 -36.16 12.81
C PHE A 18 -22.40 -35.10 13.81
N THR A 19 -21.10 -35.05 14.08
CA THR A 19 -20.49 -33.89 14.71
C THR A 19 -20.56 -32.76 13.69
N ALA A 20 -21.60 -31.93 13.78
CA ALA A 20 -21.60 -30.66 13.08
C ALA A 20 -20.46 -29.83 13.69
N CYS A 21 -19.30 -29.81 13.03
CA CYS A 21 -18.35 -28.72 13.22
C CYS A 21 -19.11 -27.45 12.84
N SER A 22 -19.51 -26.68 13.85
CA SER A 22 -19.65 -25.24 13.70
C SER A 22 -18.33 -24.75 13.10
N LYS A 23 -18.35 -24.39 11.82
CA LYS A 23 -17.34 -23.51 11.28
C LYS A 23 -17.52 -22.21 12.05
N ASP A 24 -16.66 -22.02 13.06
CA ASP A 24 -16.37 -20.70 13.56
C ASP A 24 -15.76 -19.95 12.38
N ASP A 25 -16.61 -19.29 11.60
CA ASP A 25 -16.22 -18.23 10.69
C ASP A 25 -15.79 -17.03 11.56
N ASN A 26 -14.67 -17.20 12.25
CA ASN A 26 -13.91 -16.09 12.80
C ASN A 26 -13.26 -15.40 11.60
N ASP A 27 -14.07 -14.58 10.93
CA ASP A 27 -13.76 -13.75 9.77
C ASP A 27 -12.82 -12.59 10.18
N SER A 28 -11.79 -12.90 10.98
CA SER A 28 -10.69 -11.98 11.21
C SER A 28 -9.95 -11.86 9.89
N PRO A 29 -9.91 -10.67 9.26
CA PRO A 29 -9.14 -10.50 8.05
C PRO A 29 -7.71 -10.96 8.34
N GLY A 30 -7.15 -11.76 7.43
CA GLY A 30 -5.76 -12.19 7.52
C GLY A 30 -4.81 -10.99 7.68
N THR A 31 -3.54 -11.23 7.97
CA THR A 31 -2.54 -10.15 7.97
C THR A 31 -1.67 -10.27 6.74
N THR A 32 -1.48 -9.15 6.05
CA THR A 32 -0.52 -9.00 4.96
C THR A 32 0.62 -8.11 5.43
N ASN A 33 1.86 -8.57 5.29
CA ASN A 33 3.02 -7.70 5.39
C ASN A 33 3.15 -6.93 4.08
N LEU A 34 2.85 -5.64 4.12
CA LEU A 34 2.86 -4.77 2.95
C LEU A 34 4.24 -4.15 2.76
N ARG A 35 4.67 -4.02 1.52
CA ARG A 35 5.80 -3.20 1.10
C ARG A 35 5.31 -2.11 0.16
N VAL A 36 5.81 -0.90 0.35
CA VAL A 36 5.57 0.22 -0.56
C VAL A 36 6.93 0.66 -1.09
N ASN A 37 7.09 0.52 -2.40
CA ASN A 37 8.28 0.91 -3.13
C ASN A 37 7.98 2.12 -4.02
N MET A 38 9.00 2.91 -4.34
CA MET A 38 8.91 4.11 -5.17
C MET A 38 9.89 4.04 -6.35
N THR A 39 9.42 4.47 -7.52
CA THR A 39 10.18 4.63 -8.78
C THR A 39 9.75 5.92 -9.47
N ASP A 40 10.43 6.29 -10.54
CA ASP A 40 10.15 7.44 -11.40
C ASP A 40 10.44 7.12 -12.88
N GLY A 41 9.95 7.99 -13.77
CA GLY A 41 10.33 8.09 -15.17
C GLY A 41 11.47 9.11 -15.41
N PRO A 42 12.03 9.13 -16.63
CA PRO A 42 13.05 10.10 -17.02
C PRO A 42 12.48 11.53 -17.10
N ILE A 43 13.34 12.51 -16.80
CA ILE A 43 13.13 13.94 -17.03
C ILE A 43 14.42 14.50 -17.64
N ASP A 44 14.30 15.36 -18.65
CA ASP A 44 15.47 15.90 -19.37
C ASP A 44 15.89 17.27 -18.82
N GLU A 45 14.98 17.99 -18.15
CA GLU A 45 15.17 19.38 -17.74
C GLU A 45 15.81 19.57 -16.35
N LEU A 46 15.96 18.51 -15.57
CA LEU A 46 16.50 18.52 -14.21
C LEU A 46 17.53 17.41 -14.01
N ASP A 47 18.59 17.71 -13.26
CA ASP A 47 19.64 16.75 -12.92
C ASP A 47 19.28 15.92 -11.68
N SER A 48 18.48 16.47 -10.77
CA SER A 48 18.02 15.75 -9.55
C SER A 48 16.71 16.32 -9.03
N VAL A 49 15.93 15.46 -8.37
CA VAL A 49 14.69 15.83 -7.68
C VAL A 49 14.67 15.19 -6.30
N TYR A 50 14.99 15.97 -5.28
CA TYR A 50 15.09 15.51 -3.90
C TYR A 50 13.76 15.67 -3.17
N ILE A 51 13.20 14.55 -2.69
CA ILE A 51 11.98 14.48 -1.89
C ILE A 51 12.31 13.92 -0.50
N ASP A 52 11.99 14.69 0.53
CA ASP A 52 12.19 14.37 1.93
C ASP A 52 11.00 13.58 2.47
N VAL A 53 11.07 12.24 2.44
CA VAL A 53 10.00 11.36 2.91
C VAL A 53 10.14 11.14 4.42
N ARG A 54 9.06 11.40 5.17
CA ARG A 54 9.02 11.27 6.63
C ARG A 54 8.14 10.15 7.13
N GLU A 55 7.02 9.93 6.46
CA GLU A 55 6.07 8.90 6.88
C GLU A 55 5.29 8.33 5.71
N VAL A 56 5.08 7.01 5.72
CA VAL A 56 4.20 6.29 4.81
C VAL A 56 3.05 5.71 5.61
N ARG A 57 1.83 6.15 5.30
CA ARG A 57 0.59 5.60 5.85
C ARG A 57 -0.24 4.98 4.75
N VAL A 58 -0.98 3.94 5.08
CA VAL A 58 -1.94 3.32 4.18
C VAL A 58 -3.32 3.29 4.79
N LYS A 59 -4.32 3.53 3.96
CA LYS A 59 -5.73 3.47 4.36
C LYS A 59 -6.31 2.16 3.85
N MET A 60 -6.71 1.29 4.77
CA MET A 60 -7.33 0.01 4.47
C MET A 60 -8.85 0.12 4.54
N GLY A 61 -9.56 -0.64 3.71
CA GLY A 61 -11.03 -0.68 3.71
C GLY A 61 -11.59 -1.91 2.98
N SER A 62 -12.91 -1.89 2.75
CA SER A 62 -13.65 -2.94 2.02
C SER A 62 -13.46 -2.84 0.50
N ASP A 63 -14.00 -3.77 -0.30
CA ASP A 63 -13.94 -3.69 -1.77
C ASP A 63 -14.68 -2.47 -2.33
N THR A 64 -15.67 -1.96 -1.60
CA THR A 64 -16.48 -0.82 -2.05
C THR A 64 -15.68 0.49 -2.07
N MET A 65 -16.10 1.44 -2.89
CA MET A 65 -15.59 2.83 -2.83
C MET A 65 -16.06 3.58 -1.57
N ASN A 66 -16.87 2.93 -0.73
CA ASN A 66 -17.41 3.53 0.48
C ASN A 66 -16.33 3.53 1.56
N ILE A 67 -15.97 4.74 2.00
CA ILE A 67 -14.85 5.00 2.93
C ILE A 67 -15.31 4.91 4.39
N ALA A 68 -16.61 4.65 4.65
CA ALA A 68 -17.19 4.68 5.99
C ALA A 68 -16.48 3.76 7.01
N ASP A 69 -15.97 2.60 6.56
CA ASP A 69 -15.28 1.61 7.41
C ASP A 69 -13.79 1.46 7.06
N SER A 70 -13.10 2.59 6.90
CA SER A 70 -11.69 2.58 6.53
C SER A 70 -10.78 3.08 7.65
N SER A 71 -9.66 2.39 7.85
CA SER A 71 -8.72 2.65 8.94
C SER A 71 -7.32 2.96 8.41
N TRP A 72 -6.63 3.87 9.09
CA TRP A 72 -5.25 4.24 8.77
C TRP A 72 -4.27 3.33 9.50
N TYR A 73 -3.24 2.89 8.79
CA TYR A 73 -2.15 2.09 9.31
C TYR A 73 -0.84 2.78 8.96
N ASN A 74 0.01 2.98 9.95
CA ASN A 74 1.35 3.52 9.77
C ASN A 74 2.29 2.37 9.42
N LEU A 75 3.03 2.51 8.34
CA LEU A 75 4.10 1.58 8.01
C LEU A 75 5.39 2.00 8.71
N THR A 76 6.26 1.05 8.99
CA THR A 76 7.66 1.34 9.34
C THR A 76 8.29 2.00 8.11
N THR A 77 8.47 3.32 8.21
CA THR A 77 8.93 4.15 7.10
C THR A 77 10.45 4.17 7.07
N THR A 78 11.01 3.95 5.89
CA THR A 78 12.41 4.32 5.63
C THR A 78 12.41 5.82 5.38
N ALA A 79 12.56 6.62 6.44
CA ALA A 79 12.57 8.08 6.30
C ALA A 79 13.90 8.55 5.72
N GLY A 80 13.87 9.54 4.84
CA GLY A 80 15.08 10.04 4.18
C GLY A 80 14.79 10.97 3.03
N ILE A 81 15.86 11.56 2.49
CA ILE A 81 15.82 12.36 1.27
C ILE A 81 16.13 11.43 0.11
N TYR A 82 15.19 11.33 -0.82
CA TYR A 82 15.26 10.48 -2.00
C TYR A 82 15.45 11.36 -3.23
N ASP A 83 16.48 11.10 -4.02
CA ASP A 83 16.53 11.60 -5.39
C ASP A 83 15.67 10.72 -6.28
N LEU A 84 14.55 11.24 -6.78
CA LEU A 84 13.62 10.48 -7.61
C LEU A 84 14.28 9.98 -8.90
N LEU A 85 15.18 10.79 -9.48
CA LEU A 85 15.81 10.49 -10.77
C LEU A 85 16.81 9.33 -10.67
N SER A 86 17.22 8.96 -9.45
CA SER A 86 18.02 7.77 -9.19
C SER A 86 17.23 6.45 -9.33
N TYR A 87 15.89 6.50 -9.39
CA TYR A 87 15.01 5.32 -9.39
C TYR A 87 14.25 5.17 -10.71
N GLN A 88 14.99 5.10 -11.82
CA GLN A 88 14.45 4.98 -13.17
C GLN A 88 14.77 3.61 -13.79
N ASN A 89 14.19 3.30 -14.95
CA ASN A 89 14.53 2.13 -15.76
C ASN A 89 14.42 0.78 -15.01
N GLY A 90 13.40 0.63 -14.18
CA GLY A 90 13.16 -0.59 -13.40
C GLY A 90 13.89 -0.64 -12.06
N VAL A 91 14.60 0.43 -11.69
CA VAL A 91 15.13 0.61 -10.33
C VAL A 91 14.04 1.21 -9.44
N ASP A 92 13.86 0.65 -8.26
CA ASP A 92 12.95 1.16 -7.23
C ASP A 92 13.62 1.18 -5.84
N THR A 93 12.93 1.79 -4.88
CA THR A 93 13.39 1.86 -3.49
C THR A 93 12.26 1.60 -2.51
N LEU A 94 12.55 0.88 -1.42
CA LEU A 94 11.59 0.62 -0.35
C LEU A 94 11.45 1.87 0.55
N ILE A 95 10.25 2.45 0.58
CA ILE A 95 9.95 3.63 1.40
C ILE A 95 9.14 3.29 2.64
N GLY A 96 8.47 2.14 2.69
CA GLY A 96 7.77 1.70 3.89
C GLY A 96 7.37 0.23 3.87
N THR A 97 7.31 -0.38 5.05
CA THR A 97 6.83 -1.76 5.20
C THR A 97 6.16 -1.99 6.55
N GLY A 98 5.21 -2.92 6.61
CA GLY A 98 4.64 -3.34 7.88
C GLY A 98 3.37 -4.18 7.74
N PRO A 99 2.90 -4.78 8.84
CA PRO A 99 1.69 -5.58 8.85
C PRO A 99 0.45 -4.69 8.72
N VAL A 100 -0.46 -5.09 7.84
CA VAL A 100 -1.80 -4.52 7.67
C VAL A 100 -2.83 -5.63 7.54
N PRO A 101 -4.12 -5.39 7.82
CA PRO A 101 -5.17 -6.36 7.51
C PRO A 101 -5.20 -6.66 6.02
N THR A 102 -5.29 -7.93 5.66
CA THR A 102 -5.56 -8.38 4.30
C THR A 102 -6.92 -7.82 3.87
N GLY A 103 -6.95 -7.12 2.75
CA GLY A 103 -8.12 -6.35 2.31
C GLY A 103 -7.75 -5.39 1.19
N TYR A 104 -8.42 -4.25 1.11
CA TYR A 104 -8.17 -3.27 0.06
C TYR A 104 -7.38 -2.09 0.58
N VAL A 105 -6.24 -1.79 -0.06
CA VAL A 105 -5.58 -0.50 0.09
C VAL A 105 -6.36 0.52 -0.75
N LYS A 106 -6.84 1.57 -0.09
CA LYS A 106 -7.64 2.67 -0.67
C LYS A 106 -6.84 3.95 -0.88
N GLU A 107 -5.86 4.18 -0.04
CA GLU A 107 -5.02 5.37 -0.11
C GLU A 107 -3.62 5.04 0.41
N ILE A 108 -2.61 5.57 -0.26
CA ILE A 108 -1.26 5.70 0.29
C ILE A 108 -1.06 7.19 0.56
N ARG A 109 -0.54 7.53 1.73
CA ARG A 109 -0.22 8.89 2.11
C ARG A 109 1.26 9.00 2.45
N LEU A 110 1.94 9.89 1.74
CA LEU A 110 3.34 10.23 1.99
C LEU A 110 3.39 11.56 2.72
N ILE A 111 3.85 11.57 3.97
CA ILE A 111 4.16 12.81 4.69
C ILE A 111 5.57 13.21 4.29
N LEU A 112 5.71 14.44 3.79
CA LEU A 112 6.99 14.99 3.38
C LEU A 112 7.52 15.99 4.40
N GLY A 113 8.84 16.04 4.54
CA GLY A 113 9.53 17.05 5.33
C GLY A 113 9.76 18.33 4.52
N ASN A 114 10.65 19.19 5.02
CA ASN A 114 10.91 20.51 4.43
C ASN A 114 12.13 20.54 3.51
N ASN A 115 12.95 19.48 3.51
CA ASN A 115 14.23 19.45 2.78
C ASN A 115 14.06 18.93 1.35
N ASN A 116 13.11 19.52 0.61
CA ASN A 116 12.86 19.18 -0.79
C ASN A 116 13.53 20.21 -1.71
N SER A 117 14.17 19.74 -2.77
CA SER A 117 14.87 20.59 -3.72
C SER A 117 14.94 19.94 -5.09
N VAL A 118 15.29 20.73 -6.10
CA VAL A 118 15.65 20.25 -7.43
C VAL A 118 17.03 20.79 -7.80
N VAL A 119 17.74 20.08 -8.66
CA VAL A 119 18.99 20.57 -9.27
C VAL A 119 18.69 20.78 -10.75
N ASP A 120 18.89 22.01 -11.22
CA ASP A 120 18.72 22.32 -12.64
C ASP A 120 19.90 21.80 -13.47
N SER A 121 19.76 21.85 -14.80
CA SER A 121 20.80 21.41 -15.75
C SER A 121 22.10 22.22 -15.72
N PHE A 122 22.17 23.29 -14.91
CA PHE A 122 23.40 24.04 -14.65
C PHE A 122 24.05 23.63 -13.32
N GLY A 123 23.51 22.61 -12.64
CA GLY A 123 23.99 22.12 -11.35
C GLY A 123 23.58 22.99 -10.15
N VAL A 124 22.63 23.93 -10.31
CA VAL A 124 22.20 24.82 -9.23
C VAL A 124 21.01 24.21 -8.50
N ALA A 125 21.14 24.11 -7.17
CA ALA A 125 20.08 23.61 -6.30
C ALA A 125 19.05 24.72 -6.00
N HIS A 126 17.76 24.41 -6.19
CA HIS A 126 16.64 25.28 -5.89
C HIS A 126 15.68 24.62 -4.90
N PRO A 127 15.16 25.33 -3.89
CA PRO A 127 14.12 24.82 -3.02
C PRO A 127 12.87 24.40 -3.81
N LEU A 128 12.28 23.26 -3.43
CA LEU A 128 11.04 22.76 -4.01
C LEU A 128 9.88 23.03 -3.06
N THR A 129 9.00 23.95 -3.43
CA THR A 129 7.83 24.29 -2.62
C THR A 129 6.74 23.22 -2.78
N ILE A 130 6.15 22.78 -1.67
CA ILE A 130 5.03 21.82 -1.66
C ILE A 130 3.76 22.53 -1.17
N PRO A 131 2.87 23.01 -2.07
CA PRO A 131 1.77 23.90 -1.69
C PRO A 131 0.70 23.27 -0.79
N SER A 132 0.53 21.94 -0.82
CA SER A 132 -0.56 21.24 -0.09
C SER A 132 -0.12 19.98 0.65
N GLY A 133 1.15 19.59 0.55
CA GLY A 133 1.63 18.26 0.97
C GLY A 133 2.50 18.22 2.22
N SER A 134 3.02 19.35 2.72
CA SER A 134 3.91 19.37 3.89
C SER A 134 3.18 19.00 5.20
N GLU A 135 1.94 19.47 5.39
CA GLU A 135 1.14 19.14 6.59
C GLU A 135 0.13 18.01 6.38
N SER A 136 -0.52 17.95 5.20
CA SER A 136 -1.59 16.97 4.94
C SER A 136 -1.11 15.67 4.30
N GLY A 137 0.13 15.67 3.76
CA GLY A 137 0.72 14.57 3.02
C GLY A 137 0.28 14.51 1.54
N LEU A 138 1.13 13.93 0.70
CA LEU A 138 0.77 13.58 -0.67
C LEU A 138 -0.18 12.38 -0.65
N LYS A 139 -1.40 12.61 -1.09
CA LYS A 139 -2.46 11.60 -1.16
C LYS A 139 -2.43 10.90 -2.51
N ILE A 140 -2.29 9.58 -2.48
CA ILE A 140 -2.32 8.70 -3.65
C ILE A 140 -3.52 7.79 -3.49
N LYS A 141 -4.57 8.02 -4.29
CA LYS A 141 -5.75 7.15 -4.29
C LYS A 141 -5.39 5.84 -4.97
N VAL A 142 -5.70 4.73 -4.31
CA VAL A 142 -5.49 3.37 -4.83
C VAL A 142 -6.76 2.56 -4.63
N ASN A 143 -6.85 1.41 -5.28
CA ASN A 143 -7.90 0.43 -4.98
C ASN A 143 -7.35 -0.97 -5.26
N LYS A 144 -6.39 -1.39 -4.44
CA LYS A 144 -5.66 -2.65 -4.64
C LYS A 144 -6.02 -3.65 -3.55
N ARG A 145 -6.55 -4.81 -3.95
CA ARG A 145 -6.75 -5.95 -3.06
C ARG A 145 -5.41 -6.62 -2.77
N LEU A 146 -5.10 -6.80 -1.50
CA LEU A 146 -3.97 -7.60 -1.03
C LEU A 146 -4.38 -9.08 -1.05
N ASN A 147 -3.58 -9.93 -1.69
CA ASN A 147 -3.96 -11.34 -1.93
C ASN A 147 -2.99 -12.35 -1.29
N ALA A 148 -1.95 -11.89 -0.62
CA ALA A 148 -0.91 -12.72 -0.06
C ALA A 148 -0.51 -12.27 1.36
N SER A 149 0.21 -13.13 2.07
CA SER A 149 0.84 -12.80 3.36
C SER A 149 1.97 -11.79 3.21
N LEU A 150 2.56 -11.65 2.02
CA LEU A 150 3.51 -10.63 1.63
C LEU A 150 3.07 -10.04 0.29
N ASP A 151 2.89 -8.73 0.23
CA ASP A 151 2.47 -8.03 -0.99
C ASP A 151 3.26 -6.73 -1.15
N SER A 152 3.41 -6.25 -2.37
CA SER A 152 4.22 -5.07 -2.69
C SER A 152 3.48 -4.14 -3.64
N LEU A 153 3.49 -2.85 -3.31
CA LEU A 153 2.94 -1.79 -4.13
C LEU A 153 4.08 -0.92 -4.64
N LEU A 154 4.13 -0.72 -5.96
CA LEU A 154 5.09 0.19 -6.58
C LEU A 154 4.37 1.48 -6.96
N ILE A 155 4.78 2.60 -6.37
CA ILE A 155 4.32 3.92 -6.78
C ILE A 155 5.30 4.52 -7.79
N ASP A 156 4.77 5.08 -8.86
CA ASP A 156 5.49 5.81 -9.89
C ASP A 156 5.27 7.30 -9.67
N PHE A 157 6.30 7.97 -9.17
CA PHE A 157 6.29 9.41 -8.92
C PHE A 157 6.86 10.11 -10.12
N ASP A 158 6.00 10.40 -11.11
CA ASP A 158 6.40 11.02 -12.38
C ASP A 158 6.90 12.45 -12.14
N ALA A 159 8.21 12.62 -11.97
CA ALA A 159 8.83 13.90 -11.65
C ALA A 159 8.67 14.90 -12.81
N ALA A 160 8.74 14.45 -14.06
CA ALA A 160 8.50 15.26 -15.25
C ALA A 160 7.11 15.92 -15.23
N LEU A 161 6.09 15.18 -14.83
CA LEU A 161 4.74 15.73 -14.66
C LEU A 161 4.50 16.39 -13.31
N SER A 162 5.34 16.14 -12.31
CA SER A 162 5.14 16.64 -10.95
C SER A 162 5.84 17.97 -10.67
N ILE A 163 6.97 18.26 -11.30
CA ILE A 163 7.76 19.45 -11.04
C ILE A 163 7.37 20.58 -12.00
N ARG A 164 7.13 21.77 -11.47
CA ARG A 164 6.82 22.97 -12.26
C ARG A 164 7.73 24.12 -11.87
N ASN A 165 8.43 24.66 -12.86
CA ASN A 165 9.14 25.92 -12.73
C ASN A 165 8.13 27.06 -12.97
N GLU A 166 7.87 27.87 -11.94
CA GLU A 166 6.96 29.02 -12.00
C GLU A 166 7.71 30.36 -12.08
N GLY A 167 8.94 30.35 -12.62
CA GLY A 167 9.78 31.53 -12.80
C GLY A 167 10.14 32.19 -11.47
N ALA A 168 9.70 33.42 -11.25
CA ALA A 168 9.96 34.17 -10.02
C ALA A 168 9.40 33.49 -8.76
N SER A 169 8.39 32.62 -8.90
CA SER A 169 7.83 31.83 -7.79
C SER A 169 8.61 30.54 -7.48
N GLY A 170 9.71 30.29 -8.20
CA GLY A 170 10.56 29.11 -8.03
C GLY A 170 9.90 27.80 -8.48
N TYR A 171 10.45 26.69 -7.99
CA TYR A 171 9.94 25.36 -8.29
C TYR A 171 8.83 24.95 -7.33
N LYS A 172 7.76 24.36 -7.87
CA LYS A 172 6.64 23.81 -7.11
C LYS A 172 6.37 22.36 -7.46
N LEU A 173 6.04 21.59 -6.42
CA LEU A 173 5.57 20.22 -6.56
C LEU A 173 4.05 20.20 -6.75
N ARG A 174 3.61 19.67 -7.90
CA ARG A 174 2.22 19.33 -8.23
C ARG A 174 2.15 17.82 -8.49
N PRO A 175 2.00 16.99 -7.45
CA PRO A 175 2.27 15.56 -7.52
C PRO A 175 1.39 14.85 -8.57
N VAL A 176 2.05 14.13 -9.47
CA VAL A 176 1.45 13.17 -10.39
C VAL A 176 2.03 11.81 -10.04
N ILE A 177 1.30 11.05 -9.22
CA ILE A 177 1.76 9.76 -8.69
C ILE A 177 0.73 8.69 -9.04
N LYS A 178 1.18 7.55 -9.54
CA LYS A 178 0.33 6.42 -9.95
C LYS A 178 0.81 5.13 -9.32
N LEU A 179 -0.08 4.15 -9.21
CA LEU A 179 0.29 2.77 -8.86
C LEU A 179 0.65 2.02 -10.15
N LYS A 180 1.77 1.30 -10.16
CA LYS A 180 2.15 0.38 -11.25
C LYS A 180 1.67 -1.05 -10.99
#